data_AF-F5J0W8-F1
#
_entry.id   AF-F5J0W8-F1
#
_cell.length_a   1.000
_cell.length_b   1.000
_cell.length_c   1.000
_cell.angle_alpha   90.00
_cell.angle_beta   90.00
_cell.angle_gamma   90.00
#
_symmetry.space_group_name_H-M   'P 1'
#
loop_
_entity.id
_entity.type
_entity.pdbx_description
1 polymer ?
#
loop_
_entity_poly.entity_id
_entity_poly.type
_entity_poly.pdbx_seq_one_letter_code
_entity_poly.pdbx_strand_id
1 'polypeptide(L)'
;MRTIFFIVLLLLVAAMGYAQKQEAKAGRQRIERNKNIQTKSGYNYFMLDVVKDVDVVYTEYEELIQRVWDNEVNLNLQKTSVTPLKEINNIRTEIVNMPIYQGGLEYRNSVLDYLEAVKQKIAVLEKFGILGADANSDIQLYYETSRKFQEADNVTIDKRNKVRRQKTIYERTAYVE
;
A
#
# COMPACT_ATOMS: atom_id res chain seq x y z
N MET A 1 45.92 23.07 6.75
CA MET A 1 44.84 23.33 5.76
C MET A 1 44.25 22.07 5.13
N ARG A 2 45.05 21.06 4.74
CA ARG A 2 44.52 19.80 4.15
C ARG A 2 43.60 19.00 5.08
N THR A 3 43.86 18.97 6.39
CA THR A 3 43.05 18.21 7.37
C THR A 3 41.66 18.81 7.63
N ILE A 4 41.54 20.14 7.62
CA ILE A 4 40.25 20.85 7.78
C ILE A 4 39.34 20.57 6.57
N PHE A 5 39.93 20.47 5.38
CA PHE A 5 39.19 20.16 4.15
C PHE A 5 38.55 18.77 4.18
N PHE A 6 39.24 17.77 4.75
CA PHE A 6 38.69 16.41 4.89
C PHE A 6 37.55 16.34 5.91
N ILE A 7 37.60 17.12 6.99
CA ILE A 7 36.55 17.13 8.03
C ILE A 7 35.26 17.77 7.48
N VAL A 8 35.38 18.84 6.70
CA VAL A 8 34.22 19.50 6.06
C VAL A 8 33.61 18.62 4.97
N LEU A 9 34.43 17.88 4.21
CA LEU A 9 33.95 16.95 3.19
C LEU A 9 33.19 15.76 3.80
N LEU A 10 33.65 15.21 4.93
CA LEU A 10 32.96 14.14 5.65
C LEU A 10 31.62 14.59 6.24
N LEU A 11 31.51 15.83 6.73
CA LEU A 11 30.25 16.41 7.20
C LEU A 11 29.24 16.61 6.06
N LEU A 12 29.68 16.97 4.86
CA LEU A 12 28.82 17.10 3.68
C LEU A 12 28.28 15.75 3.19
N VAL A 13 29.08 14.69 3.23
CA VAL A 13 28.63 13.33 2.86
C VAL A 13 27.62 12.78 3.88
N ALA A 14 27.83 13.04 5.17
CA ALA A 14 26.86 12.68 6.20
C ALA A 14 25.52 13.42 6.02
N ALA A 15 25.55 14.72 5.69
CA ALA A 15 24.33 15.50 5.43
C ALA A 15 23.59 15.07 4.16
N MET A 16 24.30 14.64 3.11
CA MET A 16 23.68 14.10 1.89
C MET A 16 23.00 12.74 2.12
N GLY A 17 23.53 11.91 3.02
CA GLY A 17 22.89 10.64 3.42
C GLY A 17 21.55 10.82 4.15
N TYR A 18 21.38 11.93 4.89
CA TYR A 18 20.10 12.28 5.50
C TYR A 18 19.11 12.91 4.50
N ALA A 19 19.60 13.63 3.48
CA ALA A 19 18.75 14.22 2.45
C ALA A 19 18.13 13.16 1.51
N GLN A 20 18.81 12.04 1.27
CA GLN A 20 18.28 10.97 0.41
C GLN A 20 17.13 10.17 1.07
N LYS A 21 17.01 10.20 2.41
CA LYS A 21 15.81 9.67 3.11
C LYS A 21 14.58 10.58 3.00
N GLN A 22 14.74 11.78 2.45
CA GLN A 22 13.65 12.72 2.15
C GLN A 22 13.28 12.73 0.66
N GLU A 23 13.64 11.71 -0.12
CA GLU A 23 13.03 11.50 -1.43
C GLU A 23 11.52 11.30 -1.25
N ALA A 24 10.80 12.41 -1.43
CA ALA A 24 9.37 12.55 -1.65
C ALA A 24 8.53 11.37 -1.16
N LYS A 25 8.16 11.40 0.13
CA LYS A 25 6.88 10.80 0.55
C LYS A 25 5.79 11.49 -0.27
N ALA A 26 5.46 10.94 -1.43
CA ALA A 26 4.33 11.37 -2.25
C ALA A 26 3.15 11.53 -1.29
N GLY A 27 2.64 12.76 -1.18
CA GLY A 27 1.81 13.18 -0.06
C GLY A 27 0.72 12.17 0.27
N ARG A 28 0.63 11.81 1.56
CA ARG A 28 -0.40 10.96 2.18
C ARG A 28 -1.77 11.63 2.15
N GLN A 29 -2.17 12.10 0.98
CA GLN A 29 -3.42 12.81 0.79
C GLN A 29 -4.44 11.80 0.32
N ARG A 30 -5.37 11.43 1.22
CA ARG A 30 -6.66 10.87 0.83
C ARG A 30 -7.29 11.89 -0.10
N ILE A 31 -7.45 11.51 -1.37
CA ILE A 31 -8.10 12.37 -2.35
C ILE A 31 -9.59 12.16 -2.16
N GLU A 32 -10.38 13.23 -2.23
CA GLU A 32 -11.83 13.07 -2.30
C GLU A 32 -12.16 12.29 -3.58
N ARG A 33 -12.73 11.08 -3.42
CA ARG A 33 -13.03 10.20 -4.55
C ARG A 33 -13.91 10.91 -5.56
N ASN A 34 -13.54 10.81 -6.84
CA ASN A 34 -14.41 11.27 -7.90
C ASN A 34 -15.72 10.49 -7.91
N LYS A 35 -16.84 11.16 -7.61
CA LYS A 35 -18.18 10.55 -7.64
C LYS A 35 -18.84 10.63 -9.02
N ASN A 36 -18.28 11.40 -9.95
CA ASN A 36 -18.79 11.50 -11.30
C ASN A 36 -18.26 10.33 -12.14
N ILE A 37 -19.04 9.27 -12.22
CA ILE A 37 -18.71 8.05 -12.99
C ILE A 37 -19.51 7.91 -14.28
N GLN A 38 -20.34 8.90 -14.60
CA GLN A 38 -21.21 8.89 -15.77
C GLN A 38 -20.42 8.97 -17.07
N THR A 39 -19.16 9.41 -16.99
CA THR A 39 -18.22 9.45 -18.11
C THR A 39 -17.14 8.38 -17.94
N LYS A 40 -16.58 7.92 -19.06
CA LYS A 40 -15.45 7.00 -19.08
C LYS A 40 -14.26 7.51 -18.24
N SER A 41 -13.92 8.80 -18.39
CA SER A 41 -12.84 9.41 -17.64
C SER A 41 -13.14 9.46 -16.14
N GLY A 42 -14.38 9.78 -15.80
CA GLY A 42 -14.86 9.80 -14.43
C GLY A 42 -14.74 8.45 -13.73
N TYR A 43 -15.19 7.39 -14.40
CA TYR A 43 -15.05 6.01 -13.93
C TYR A 43 -13.58 5.59 -13.75
N ASN A 44 -12.71 5.97 -14.70
CA ASN A 44 -11.28 5.70 -14.62
C ASN A 44 -10.65 6.38 -13.38
N TYR A 45 -10.95 7.66 -13.16
CA TYR A 45 -10.45 8.39 -11.99
C TYR A 45 -10.96 7.80 -10.68
N PHE A 46 -12.24 7.44 -10.61
CA PHE A 46 -12.77 6.75 -9.42
C PHE A 46 -11.97 5.47 -9.09
N MET A 47 -11.69 4.62 -10.10
CA MET A 47 -10.93 3.39 -9.88
C MET A 47 -9.48 3.66 -9.46
N LEU A 48 -8.87 4.74 -9.95
CA LEU A 48 -7.54 5.18 -9.52
C LEU A 48 -7.54 5.68 -8.07
N ASP A 49 -8.54 6.46 -7.68
CA ASP A 49 -8.68 6.97 -6.32
C ASP A 49 -8.87 5.82 -5.31
N VAL A 50 -9.69 4.84 -5.65
CA VAL A 50 -9.88 3.61 -4.87
C VAL A 50 -8.56 2.89 -4.62
N VAL A 51 -7.79 2.69 -5.68
CA VAL A 51 -6.51 1.99 -5.62
C VAL A 51 -5.52 2.77 -4.75
N LYS A 52 -5.50 4.11 -4.87
CA LYS A 52 -4.68 4.99 -4.04
C LYS A 52 -5.09 4.94 -2.57
N ASP A 53 -6.37 4.96 -2.27
CA ASP A 53 -6.84 4.92 -0.87
C ASP A 53 -6.45 3.61 -0.19
N VAL A 54 -6.49 2.50 -0.92
CA VAL A 54 -6.03 1.19 -0.40
C VAL A 54 -4.52 1.17 -0.16
N ASP A 55 -3.72 1.78 -1.04
CA ASP A 55 -2.28 1.96 -0.82
C ASP A 55 -2.01 2.76 0.46
N VAL A 56 -2.75 3.85 0.65
CA VAL A 56 -2.62 4.71 1.84
C VAL A 56 -2.92 3.91 3.10
N VAL A 57 -4.04 3.17 3.13
CA VAL A 57 -4.43 2.33 4.27
C VAL A 57 -3.35 1.28 4.58
N TYR A 58 -2.81 0.61 3.56
CA TYR A 58 -1.71 -0.36 3.75
C TYR A 58 -0.46 0.33 4.29
N THR A 59 -0.04 1.45 3.69
CA THR A 59 1.18 2.17 4.05
C THR A 59 1.10 2.68 5.49
N GLU A 60 -0.04 3.25 5.89
CA GLU A 60 -0.28 3.70 7.28
C GLU A 60 -0.16 2.54 8.27
N TYR A 61 -0.62 1.34 7.90
CA TYR A 61 -0.49 0.16 8.75
C TYR A 61 0.94 -0.39 8.79
N GLU A 62 1.63 -0.47 7.66
CA GLU A 62 3.05 -0.88 7.60
C GLU A 62 3.94 0.04 8.44
N GLU A 63 3.74 1.35 8.36
CA GLU A 63 4.44 2.33 9.18
C GLU A 63 4.14 2.16 10.69
N LEU A 64 2.94 1.71 11.07
CA LEU A 64 2.66 1.37 12.46
C LEU A 64 3.51 0.19 12.93
N ILE A 65 3.60 -0.87 12.14
CA ILE A 65 4.41 -2.05 12.47
C ILE A 65 5.89 -1.68 12.58
N GLN A 66 6.41 -0.93 11.60
CA GLN A 66 7.81 -0.48 11.59
C GLN A 66 8.15 0.33 12.85
N ARG A 67 7.29 1.28 13.25
CA ARG A 67 7.51 2.07 14.47
C ARG A 67 7.53 1.24 15.76
N VAL A 68 6.80 0.12 15.79
CA VAL A 68 6.87 -0.81 16.93
C VAL A 68 8.20 -1.56 16.92
N TRP A 69 8.65 -2.05 15.76
CA TRP A 69 9.97 -2.70 15.64
C TRP A 69 11.14 -1.77 15.95
N ASP A 70 11.04 -0.51 15.53
CA ASP A 70 12.05 0.52 15.81
C ASP A 70 12.00 1.03 17.26
N ASN A 71 11.12 0.48 18.10
CA ASN A 71 10.87 0.90 19.48
C ASN A 71 10.47 2.38 19.62
N GLU A 72 9.98 3.01 18.55
CA GLU A 72 9.45 4.38 18.59
C GLU A 72 8.10 4.45 19.30
N VAL A 73 7.33 3.34 19.27
CA VAL A 73 6.03 3.22 19.92
C VAL A 73 5.94 1.89 20.66
N ASN A 74 5.56 1.93 21.95
CA ASN A 74 5.23 0.75 22.73
C ASN A 74 3.74 0.41 22.57
N LEU A 75 3.41 -0.41 21.57
CA LEU A 75 2.05 -0.82 21.24
C LEU A 75 1.96 -2.35 21.11
N ASN A 76 0.92 -2.94 21.72
CA ASN A 76 0.57 -4.32 21.47
C ASN A 76 -0.08 -4.46 20.08
N LEU A 77 0.55 -5.25 19.20
CA LEU A 77 0.12 -5.43 17.82
C LEU A 77 -1.08 -6.36 17.62
N GLN A 78 -1.50 -7.13 18.62
CA GLN A 78 -2.66 -8.03 18.51
C GLN A 78 -3.93 -7.26 18.15
N LYS A 79 -4.58 -7.67 17.05
CA LYS A 79 -5.84 -7.11 16.52
C LYS A 79 -5.73 -5.67 16.05
N THR A 80 -4.53 -5.14 15.85
CA THR A 80 -4.33 -3.82 15.23
C THR A 80 -4.74 -3.80 13.77
N SER A 81 -4.78 -4.96 13.10
CA SER A 81 -5.24 -5.10 11.71
C SER A 81 -6.74 -4.86 11.52
N VAL A 82 -7.55 -4.89 12.58
CA VAL A 82 -9.02 -4.77 12.49
C VAL A 82 -9.45 -3.46 11.83
N THR A 83 -8.82 -2.33 12.20
CA THR A 83 -9.14 -1.01 11.65
C THR A 83 -8.82 -0.91 10.15
N PRO A 84 -7.58 -1.15 9.68
CA PRO A 84 -7.27 -1.06 8.25
C PRO A 84 -8.06 -2.08 7.41
N LEU A 85 -8.34 -3.28 7.93
CA LEU A 85 -9.20 -4.25 7.26
C LEU A 85 -10.65 -3.76 7.13
N LYS A 86 -11.19 -3.11 8.18
CA LYS A 86 -12.51 -2.48 8.12
C LYS A 86 -12.55 -1.37 7.08
N GLU A 87 -11.51 -0.52 7.03
CA GLU A 87 -11.40 0.52 6.02
C GLU A 87 -11.42 -0.07 4.62
N ILE A 88 -10.57 -1.04 4.30
CA ILE A 88 -10.57 -1.68 2.96
C ILE A 88 -11.92 -2.33 2.65
N ASN A 89 -12.61 -2.93 3.62
CA ASN A 89 -13.95 -3.48 3.41
C ASN A 89 -14.99 -2.39 3.10
N ASN A 90 -14.89 -1.20 3.70
CA ASN A 90 -15.74 -0.06 3.35
C ASN A 90 -15.46 0.38 1.90
N ILE A 91 -14.19 0.50 1.51
CA ILE A 91 -13.79 0.81 0.13
C ILE A 91 -14.37 -0.21 -0.84
N ARG A 92 -14.21 -1.51 -0.54
CA ARG A 92 -14.78 -2.61 -1.34
C ARG A 92 -16.29 -2.45 -1.52
N THR A 93 -17.00 -2.13 -0.45
CA THR A 93 -18.45 -1.96 -0.47
C THR A 93 -18.87 -0.81 -1.38
N GLU A 94 -18.16 0.30 -1.35
CA GLU A 94 -18.41 1.43 -2.26
C GLU A 94 -18.22 1.03 -3.73
N ILE A 95 -17.13 0.32 -4.06
CA ILE A 95 -16.89 -0.15 -5.45
C ILE A 95 -17.99 -1.11 -5.92
N VAL A 96 -18.39 -2.05 -5.07
CA VAL A 96 -19.40 -3.07 -5.42
C VAL A 96 -20.75 -2.43 -5.69
N ASN A 97 -21.11 -1.42 -4.90
CA ASN A 97 -22.38 -0.69 -5.04
C ASN A 97 -22.35 0.34 -6.18
N MET A 98 -21.18 0.61 -6.75
CA MET A 98 -21.03 1.59 -7.80
C MET A 98 -21.45 1.03 -9.17
N PRO A 99 -22.25 1.78 -9.97
CA PRO A 99 -22.54 1.44 -11.36
C PRO A 99 -21.27 1.19 -12.18
N ILE A 100 -21.34 0.23 -13.11
CA ILE A 100 -20.23 -0.10 -14.01
C ILE A 100 -20.42 0.71 -15.29
N TYR A 101 -19.47 1.59 -15.60
CA TYR A 101 -19.44 2.23 -16.93
C TYR A 101 -19.14 1.18 -18.01
N GLN A 102 -19.64 1.38 -19.23
CA GLN A 102 -19.50 0.44 -20.35
C GLN A 102 -18.07 -0.10 -20.50
N GLY A 103 -17.95 -1.43 -20.54
CA GLY A 103 -16.69 -2.17 -20.62
C GLY A 103 -15.73 -2.01 -19.42
N GLY A 104 -16.20 -1.47 -18.30
CA GLY A 104 -15.42 -1.30 -17.05
C GLY A 104 -15.40 -2.53 -16.13
N LEU A 105 -16.15 -3.59 -16.43
CA LEU A 105 -16.32 -4.75 -15.53
C LEU A 105 -14.98 -5.43 -15.18
N GLU A 106 -14.15 -5.73 -16.17
CA GLU A 106 -12.85 -6.37 -15.96
C GLU A 106 -11.89 -5.48 -15.17
N TYR A 107 -11.97 -4.16 -15.40
CA TYR A 107 -11.18 -3.20 -14.65
C TYR A 107 -11.59 -3.19 -13.17
N ARG A 108 -12.89 -3.07 -12.88
CA ARG A 108 -13.41 -3.17 -11.51
C ARG A 108 -13.03 -4.49 -10.83
N ASN A 109 -13.19 -5.61 -11.52
CA ASN A 109 -12.86 -6.93 -10.98
C ASN A 109 -11.37 -7.03 -10.64
N SER A 110 -10.49 -6.47 -11.47
CA SER A 110 -9.06 -6.42 -11.16
C SER A 110 -8.73 -5.57 -9.93
N VAL A 111 -9.47 -4.47 -9.71
CA VAL A 111 -9.33 -3.65 -8.50
C VAL A 111 -9.81 -4.42 -7.28
N LEU A 112 -10.95 -5.11 -7.34
CA LEU A 112 -11.46 -5.95 -6.26
C LEU A 112 -10.49 -7.10 -5.91
N ASP A 113 -9.90 -7.76 -6.90
CA ASP A 113 -8.86 -8.78 -6.71
C ASP A 113 -7.65 -8.20 -5.94
N TYR A 114 -7.26 -6.97 -6.27
CA TYR A 114 -6.15 -6.28 -5.62
C TYR A 114 -6.47 -5.92 -4.16
N LEU A 115 -7.69 -5.43 -3.87
CA LEU A 115 -8.14 -5.17 -2.50
C LEU A 115 -8.06 -6.42 -1.62
N GLU A 116 -8.48 -7.57 -2.14
CA GLU A 116 -8.43 -8.83 -1.39
C GLU A 116 -6.98 -9.28 -1.14
N ALA A 117 -6.08 -9.13 -2.11
CA ALA A 117 -4.66 -9.41 -1.92
C ALA A 117 -4.04 -8.52 -0.82
N VAL A 118 -4.36 -7.21 -0.80
CA VAL A 118 -3.89 -6.29 0.24
C VAL A 118 -4.41 -6.70 1.62
N LYS A 119 -5.68 -7.13 1.75
CA LYS A 119 -6.21 -7.63 3.02
C LYS A 119 -5.45 -8.85 3.53
N GLN A 120 -5.15 -9.80 2.65
CA GLN A 120 -4.35 -10.98 3.02
C GLN A 120 -2.94 -10.57 3.45
N LYS A 121 -2.31 -9.64 2.71
CA LYS A 121 -1.00 -9.08 3.06
C LYS A 121 -1.01 -8.42 4.45
N ILE A 122 -2.02 -7.61 4.77
CA ILE A 122 -2.20 -6.99 6.10
C ILE A 122 -2.32 -8.03 7.21
N ALA A 123 -3.12 -9.08 6.99
CA ALA A 123 -3.30 -10.14 7.99
C ALA A 123 -2.00 -10.92 8.28
N VAL A 124 -1.17 -11.14 7.24
CA VAL A 124 0.14 -11.77 7.41
C VAL A 124 1.13 -10.79 8.06
N LEU A 125 1.08 -9.52 7.69
CA LEU A 125 1.93 -8.47 8.26
C LEU A 125 1.70 -8.29 9.76
N GLU A 126 0.46 -8.39 10.25
CA GLU A 126 0.18 -8.35 11.69
C GLU A 126 0.90 -9.48 12.43
N LYS A 127 0.78 -10.71 11.92
CA LYS A 127 1.45 -11.88 12.50
C LYS A 127 2.96 -11.73 12.48
N PHE A 128 3.50 -11.25 11.37
CA PHE A 128 4.92 -11.00 11.22
C PHE A 128 5.40 -9.91 12.19
N GLY A 129 4.62 -8.83 12.30
CA GLY A 129 4.80 -7.72 13.23
C GLY A 129 4.90 -8.18 14.67
N ILE A 130 3.93 -8.98 15.13
CA ILE A 130 3.89 -9.54 16.49
C ILE A 130 5.16 -10.35 16.77
N LEU A 131 5.54 -11.25 15.87
CA LEU A 131 6.73 -12.10 16.06
C LEU A 131 8.03 -11.29 16.02
N GLY A 132 8.11 -10.24 15.21
CA GLY A 132 9.28 -9.36 15.16
C GLY A 132 9.40 -8.42 16.38
N ALA A 133 8.29 -8.11 17.05
CA ALA A 133 8.27 -7.25 18.22
C ALA A 133 8.57 -8.01 19.54
N ASP A 134 8.52 -9.34 19.54
CA ASP A 134 8.78 -10.17 20.71
C ASP A 134 10.15 -10.85 20.63
N ALA A 135 11.05 -10.46 21.53
CA ALA A 135 12.41 -11.00 21.63
C ALA A 135 12.48 -12.50 21.95
N ASN A 136 11.39 -13.09 22.47
CA ASN A 136 11.30 -14.51 22.79
C ASN A 136 10.55 -15.33 21.74
N SER A 137 10.18 -14.73 20.60
CA SER A 137 9.44 -15.41 19.56
C SER A 137 10.21 -16.59 18.96
N ASP A 138 9.48 -17.63 18.60
CA ASP A 138 10.03 -18.80 17.92
C ASP A 138 10.62 -18.38 16.57
N ILE A 139 11.92 -18.59 16.41
CA ILE A 139 12.68 -18.15 15.25
C ILE A 139 12.26 -18.87 13.96
N GLN A 140 11.85 -20.14 14.03
CA GLN A 140 11.37 -20.88 12.88
C GLN A 140 10.01 -20.33 12.42
N LEU A 141 9.12 -20.06 13.38
CA LEU A 141 7.81 -19.46 13.11
C LEU A 141 7.95 -18.04 12.54
N TYR A 142 8.90 -17.25 13.03
CA TYR A 142 9.25 -15.94 12.49
C TYR A 142 9.65 -16.04 11.01
N TYR A 143 10.61 -16.90 10.67
CA TYR A 143 11.06 -17.06 9.28
C TYR A 143 9.98 -17.62 8.36
N GLU A 144 9.16 -18.56 8.82
CA GLU A 144 8.02 -19.07 8.05
C GLU A 144 7.02 -17.96 7.74
N THR A 145 6.72 -17.11 8.74
CA THR A 145 5.81 -15.97 8.59
C THR A 145 6.41 -14.89 7.68
N SER A 146 7.71 -14.63 7.78
CA SER A 146 8.43 -13.73 6.87
C SER A 146 8.32 -14.20 5.41
N ARG A 147 8.48 -15.50 5.15
CA ARG A 147 8.31 -16.06 3.79
C ARG A 147 6.88 -15.89 3.29
N LYS A 148 5.88 -16.19 4.14
CA LYS A 148 4.46 -15.97 3.81
C LYS A 148 4.17 -14.50 3.51
N PHE A 149 4.82 -13.56 4.22
CA PHE A 149 4.67 -12.14 3.94
C PHE A 149 5.24 -11.77 2.57
N GLN A 150 6.43 -12.27 2.23
CA GLN A 150 7.03 -12.08 0.89
C GLN A 150 6.15 -12.66 -0.23
N GLU A 151 5.58 -13.85 -0.02
CA GLU A 151 4.63 -14.45 -0.95
C GLU A 151 3.38 -13.58 -1.14
N ALA A 152 2.80 -13.07 -0.04
CA ALA A 152 1.66 -12.18 -0.08
C ALA A 152 1.98 -10.83 -0.75
N ASP A 153 3.20 -10.30 -0.56
CA ASP A 153 3.68 -9.10 -1.23
C ASP A 153 3.78 -9.30 -2.75
N ASN A 154 4.40 -10.40 -3.19
CA ASN A 154 4.49 -10.75 -4.61
C ASN A 154 3.10 -10.87 -5.26
N VAL A 155 2.17 -11.56 -4.60
CA VAL A 155 0.77 -11.66 -5.07
C VAL A 155 0.13 -10.28 -5.18
N THR A 156 0.35 -9.40 -4.19
CA THR A 156 -0.17 -8.04 -4.18
C THR A 156 0.39 -7.21 -5.35
N ILE A 157 1.69 -7.32 -5.62
CA ILE A 157 2.36 -6.68 -6.77
C ILE A 157 1.76 -7.18 -8.09
N ASP A 158 1.56 -8.49 -8.24
CA ASP A 158 0.97 -9.08 -9.44
C ASP A 158 -0.45 -8.61 -9.70
N LYS A 159 -1.29 -8.55 -8.64
CA LYS A 159 -2.65 -8.01 -8.75
C LYS A 159 -2.62 -6.53 -9.09
N ARG A 160 -1.71 -5.74 -8.50
CA ARG A 160 -1.57 -4.32 -8.83
C ARG A 160 -1.11 -4.10 -10.28
N ASN A 161 -0.25 -4.96 -10.79
CA ASN A 161 0.14 -4.96 -12.20
C ASN A 161 -1.02 -5.34 -13.12
N LYS A 162 -1.88 -6.29 -12.71
CA LYS A 162 -3.12 -6.62 -13.43
C LYS A 162 -4.05 -5.40 -13.52
N VAL A 163 -4.22 -4.65 -12.43
CA VAL A 163 -4.98 -3.39 -12.41
C VAL A 163 -4.44 -2.40 -13.44
N ARG A 164 -3.11 -2.18 -13.48
CA ARG A 164 -2.47 -1.28 -14.46
C ARG A 164 -2.74 -1.71 -15.91
N ARG A 165 -2.69 -3.01 -16.19
CA ARG A 165 -3.01 -3.57 -17.52
C ARG A 165 -4.48 -3.34 -17.89
N GLN A 166 -5.40 -3.66 -16.98
CA GLN A 166 -6.83 -3.50 -17.23
C GLN A 166 -7.25 -2.03 -17.37
N LYS A 167 -6.65 -1.13 -16.59
CA LYS A 167 -6.76 0.32 -16.80
C LYS A 167 -6.38 0.71 -18.23
N THR A 168 -5.20 0.26 -18.69
CA THR A 168 -4.69 0.60 -20.02
C THR A 168 -5.62 0.09 -21.12
N ILE A 169 -6.15 -1.13 -20.97
CA ILE A 169 -7.13 -1.70 -21.89
C ILE A 169 -8.40 -0.83 -21.90
N TYR A 170 -8.96 -0.56 -20.72
CA TYR A 170 -10.15 0.28 -20.57
C TYR A 170 -9.99 1.65 -21.21
N GLU A 171 -8.86 2.33 -20.99
CA GLU A 171 -8.55 3.65 -21.58
C GLU A 171 -8.50 3.62 -23.11
N ARG A 172 -7.97 2.55 -23.71
CA ARG A 172 -7.82 2.40 -25.16
C ARG A 172 -9.11 1.98 -25.88
N THR A 173 -10.02 1.30 -25.19
CA THR A 173 -11.29 0.87 -25.81
C THR A 173 -12.18 2.06 -26.10
N ALA A 174 -12.39 2.39 -27.38
CA ALA A 174 -13.41 3.37 -27.76
C ALA A 174 -14.81 2.75 -27.60
N TYR A 175 -15.72 3.46 -26.96
CA TYR A 175 -17.13 3.13 -26.94
C TYR A 175 -17.83 4.18 -27.79
N VAL A 176 -18.50 3.75 -28.86
CA VAL A 176 -19.32 4.64 -29.69
C VAL A 176 -20.58 4.96 -28.87
N GLU A 177 -20.83 6.25 -28.65
CA GLU A 177 -22.05 6.76 -28.01
C GLU A 177 -23.28 6.58 -28.90
#